data_AF-A0A9P7C1Z6-F1
#
_entry.id   AF-A0A9P7C1Z6-F1
#
_cell.length_a   1.000
_cell.length_b   1.000
_cell.length_c   1.000
_cell.angle_alpha   90.00
_cell.angle_beta   90.00
_cell.angle_gamma   90.00
#
_symmetry.space_group_name_H-M   'P 1'
#
loop_
_entity.id
_entity.type
_entity.pdbx_description
1 polymer ?
#
loop_
_entity_poly.entity_id
_entity_poly.type
_entity_poly.pdbx_seq_one_letter_code
_entity_poly.pdbx_strand_id
1 'polypeptide(L)'
;MAPAGHLRKEADYIGGNALRMERLWALLGLDSAPGDGQFASGSMFWVRLPALRPLLDAHLLPSMFDAEAGQIDGTLAHAIERATGAVVSAAGFTVADTSEVEGAPPRASSSEYAYARGR
;
A
#
# COMPACT_ATOMS: atom_id res chain seq x y z
N MET A 1 3.72 7.13 1.60
CA MET A 1 3.91 8.50 1.11
C MET A 1 3.90 8.49 -0.40
N ALA A 2 2.87 9.06 -1.02
CA ALA A 2 2.77 9.22 -2.48
C ALA A 2 3.12 10.67 -2.90
N PRO A 3 3.34 10.96 -4.19
CA PRO A 3 3.40 12.33 -4.67
C PRO A 3 2.07 13.05 -4.48
N ALA A 4 2.10 14.36 -4.25
CA ALA A 4 0.89 15.18 -4.08
C ALA A 4 -0.15 14.91 -5.17
N GLY A 5 -1.41 14.73 -4.77
CA GLY A 5 -2.54 14.54 -5.70
C GLY A 5 -2.65 13.15 -6.34
N HIS A 6 -1.83 12.16 -5.92
CA HIS A 6 -1.86 10.78 -6.44
C HIS A 6 -2.58 9.79 -5.51
N LEU A 7 -3.06 10.24 -4.36
CA LEU A 7 -3.95 9.44 -3.52
C LEU A 7 -5.37 9.43 -4.11
N ARG A 8 -5.95 8.24 -4.18
CA ARG A 8 -7.32 8.00 -4.64
C ARG A 8 -8.06 7.16 -3.63
N LYS A 9 -9.36 7.40 -3.49
CA LYS A 9 -10.22 6.59 -2.63
C LYS A 9 -10.41 5.23 -3.27
N GLU A 10 -10.22 4.18 -2.52
CA GLU A 10 -10.36 2.81 -3.02
C GLU A 10 -11.76 2.55 -3.62
N ALA A 11 -12.81 3.02 -2.94
CA ALA A 11 -14.20 2.83 -3.34
C ALA A 11 -14.50 3.34 -4.77
N ASP A 12 -13.84 4.41 -5.19
CA ASP A 12 -14.04 5.01 -6.53
C ASP A 12 -13.34 4.21 -7.64
N TYR A 13 -12.46 3.29 -7.29
CA TYR A 13 -11.56 2.61 -8.23
C TYR A 13 -11.65 1.08 -8.18
N ILE A 14 -12.62 0.48 -7.46
CA ILE A 14 -12.80 -0.98 -7.40
C ILE A 14 -12.93 -1.61 -8.80
N GLY A 15 -13.62 -0.95 -9.75
CA GLY A 15 -13.67 -1.35 -11.15
C GLY A 15 -14.00 -2.84 -11.35
N GLY A 16 -13.28 -3.51 -12.25
CA GLY A 16 -13.39 -4.95 -12.49
C GLY A 16 -12.74 -5.83 -11.42
N ASN A 17 -12.18 -5.24 -10.35
CA ASN A 17 -11.37 -5.93 -9.35
C ASN A 17 -12.15 -6.40 -8.10
N ALA A 18 -13.45 -6.11 -7.99
CA ALA A 18 -14.25 -6.41 -6.79
C ALA A 18 -14.03 -7.85 -6.24
N LEU A 19 -14.18 -8.88 -7.07
CA LEU A 19 -14.01 -10.28 -6.65
C LEU A 19 -12.56 -10.61 -6.26
N ARG A 20 -11.57 -10.01 -6.92
CA ARG A 20 -10.15 -10.21 -6.57
C ARG A 20 -9.79 -9.53 -5.27
N MET A 21 -10.34 -8.34 -5.04
CA MET A 21 -10.17 -7.61 -3.80
C MET A 21 -10.79 -8.37 -2.64
N GLU A 22 -12.00 -8.91 -2.78
CA GLU A 22 -12.63 -9.78 -1.76
C GLU A 22 -11.72 -10.95 -1.38
N ARG A 23 -11.16 -11.67 -2.37
CA ARG A 23 -10.21 -12.76 -2.11
C ARG A 23 -8.93 -12.29 -1.45
N LEU A 24 -8.40 -11.14 -1.89
CA LEU A 24 -7.20 -10.55 -1.32
C LEU A 24 -7.44 -10.12 0.14
N TRP A 25 -8.61 -9.58 0.48
CA TRP A 25 -8.98 -9.23 1.85
C TRP A 25 -8.96 -10.44 2.78
N ALA A 26 -9.52 -11.56 2.33
CA ALA A 26 -9.47 -12.82 3.07
C ALA A 26 -8.01 -13.29 3.31
N LEU A 27 -7.14 -13.17 2.30
CA LEU A 27 -5.72 -13.53 2.44
C LEU A 27 -4.96 -12.60 3.38
N LEU A 28 -5.32 -11.31 3.40
CA LEU A 28 -4.72 -10.29 4.26
C LEU A 28 -5.26 -10.33 5.70
N GLY A 29 -6.32 -11.11 5.97
CA GLY A 29 -7.01 -11.11 7.26
C GLY A 29 -7.74 -9.81 7.56
N LEU A 30 -8.26 -9.15 6.52
CA LEU A 30 -8.99 -7.88 6.62
C LEU A 30 -10.48 -8.14 6.36
N ASP A 31 -11.35 -7.72 7.29
CA ASP A 31 -12.79 -8.01 7.24
C ASP A 31 -13.53 -7.23 6.13
N SER A 32 -12.98 -6.10 5.70
CA SER A 32 -13.36 -5.35 4.50
C SER A 32 -12.40 -4.16 4.34
N ALA A 33 -12.24 -3.65 3.12
CA ALA A 33 -11.66 -2.34 2.91
C ALA A 33 -12.37 -1.29 3.78
N PRO A 34 -11.66 -0.41 4.50
CA PRO A 34 -12.27 0.81 5.01
C PRO A 34 -12.85 1.54 3.78
N GLY A 35 -14.16 1.85 3.77
CA GLY A 35 -14.82 2.52 2.64
C GLY A 35 -14.26 3.92 2.30
N ASP A 36 -13.33 4.38 3.13
CA ASP A 36 -12.59 5.62 3.14
C ASP A 36 -11.07 5.44 2.94
N GLY A 37 -10.61 4.21 2.70
CA GLY A 37 -9.21 3.87 2.41
C GLY A 37 -8.69 4.59 1.17
N GLN A 38 -7.44 5.09 1.24
CA GLN A 38 -6.75 5.72 0.13
C GLN A 38 -5.54 4.90 -0.29
N PHE A 39 -5.29 4.83 -1.61
CA PHE A 39 -4.11 4.19 -2.17
C PHE A 39 -3.40 5.11 -3.16
N ALA A 40 -2.11 4.86 -3.39
CA ALA A 40 -1.34 5.54 -4.42
C ALA A 40 -1.65 4.92 -5.78
N SER A 41 -2.34 5.65 -6.65
CA SER A 41 -2.72 5.13 -7.97
C SER A 41 -1.67 5.53 -9.03
N GLY A 42 -1.22 4.56 -9.82
CA GLY A 42 -0.43 4.81 -11.04
C GLY A 42 0.86 5.59 -10.80
N SER A 43 1.43 5.48 -9.61
CA SER A 43 2.60 6.25 -9.21
C SER A 43 3.51 5.47 -8.27
N MET A 44 4.79 5.86 -8.27
CA MET A 44 5.74 5.36 -7.27
C MET A 44 5.44 6.01 -5.93
N PHE A 45 5.50 5.22 -4.85
CA PHE A 45 5.34 5.70 -3.49
C PHE A 45 6.44 5.15 -2.59
N TRP A 46 6.69 5.85 -1.48
CA TRP A 46 7.59 5.38 -0.43
C TRP A 46 6.81 4.77 0.73
N VAL A 47 7.25 3.63 1.25
CA VAL A 47 6.60 2.92 2.35
C VAL A 47 7.64 2.37 3.32
N ARG A 48 7.31 2.40 4.62
CA ARG A 48 8.13 1.73 5.63
C ARG A 48 7.88 0.22 5.53
N LEU A 49 8.93 -0.58 5.47
CA LEU A 49 8.79 -2.03 5.33
C LEU A 49 7.83 -2.69 6.34
N PRO A 50 7.81 -2.31 7.65
CA PRO A 50 6.83 -2.86 8.59
C PRO A 50 5.36 -2.58 8.24
N ALA A 51 5.08 -1.50 7.50
CA ALA A 51 3.72 -1.18 7.05
C ALA A 51 3.21 -2.13 5.96
N LEU A 52 4.09 -2.90 5.32
CA LEU A 52 3.72 -3.91 4.33
C LEU A 52 3.57 -5.31 4.94
N ARG A 53 3.73 -5.46 6.26
CA ARG A 53 3.76 -6.78 6.90
C ARG A 53 2.54 -7.66 6.57
N PRO A 54 1.29 -7.16 6.60
CA PRO A 54 0.13 -7.98 6.22
C PRO A 54 0.24 -8.54 4.79
N LEU A 55 0.73 -7.73 3.85
CA LEU A 55 0.92 -8.14 2.45
C LEU A 55 2.04 -9.17 2.29
N LEU A 56 3.14 -9.01 3.03
CA LEU A 56 4.28 -9.93 3.00
C LEU A 56 3.92 -11.30 3.61
N ASP A 57 3.02 -11.32 4.60
CA ASP A 57 2.55 -12.53 5.26
C ASP A 57 1.37 -13.20 4.53
N ALA A 58 0.81 -12.58 3.48
CA ALA A 58 -0.33 -13.10 2.71
C ALA A 58 0.00 -14.29 1.80
N HIS A 59 1.25 -14.77 1.80
CA HIS A 59 1.72 -15.93 1.03
C HIS A 59 1.36 -15.88 -0.46
N LEU A 60 1.40 -14.69 -1.06
CA LEU A 60 1.14 -14.51 -2.49
C LEU A 60 2.21 -15.22 -3.32
N LEU A 61 1.78 -16.13 -4.20
CA LEU A 61 2.67 -16.88 -5.07
C LEU A 61 2.75 -16.22 -6.46
N PRO A 62 3.90 -16.30 -7.15
CA PRO A 62 4.02 -15.80 -8.52
C PRO A 62 2.96 -16.37 -9.47
N SER A 63 2.55 -17.63 -9.27
CA SER A 63 1.52 -18.30 -10.05
C SER A 63 0.10 -17.72 -9.89
N MET A 64 -0.12 -16.86 -8.89
CA MET A 64 -1.40 -16.17 -8.69
C MET A 64 -1.52 -14.89 -9.54
N PHE A 65 -0.39 -14.40 -10.07
CA PHE A 65 -0.38 -13.21 -10.90
C PHE A 65 -0.80 -13.54 -12.34
N ASP A 66 -1.60 -12.65 -12.91
CA ASP A 66 -2.02 -12.72 -14.30
C ASP A 66 -0.82 -12.48 -15.23
N ALA A 67 -0.80 -13.15 -16.39
CA ALA A 67 0.21 -12.90 -17.41
C ALA A 67 0.10 -11.47 -17.95
N GLU A 68 1.21 -10.77 -18.06
CA GLU A 68 1.24 -9.39 -18.57
C GLU A 68 0.93 -9.37 -20.08
N ALA A 69 -0.22 -8.78 -20.43
CA ALA A 69 -0.67 -8.63 -21.82
C ALA A 69 -1.34 -7.27 -22.06
N GLY A 70 -0.93 -6.23 -21.31
CA GLY A 70 -1.46 -4.88 -21.41
C GLY A 70 -2.84 -4.69 -20.75
N GLN A 71 -3.18 -5.54 -19.78
CA GLN A 71 -4.39 -5.35 -18.98
C GLN A 71 -4.29 -4.05 -18.18
N ILE A 72 -5.34 -3.24 -18.22
CA ILE A 72 -5.42 -1.96 -17.50
C ILE A 72 -6.21 -2.04 -16.19
N ASP A 73 -6.85 -3.19 -15.94
CA ASP A 73 -7.59 -3.47 -14.70
C ASP A 73 -7.81 -4.99 -14.53
N GLY A 74 -8.38 -5.41 -13.40
CA GLY A 74 -8.89 -6.77 -13.19
C GLY A 74 -7.84 -7.85 -12.92
N THR A 75 -6.60 -7.47 -12.59
CA THR A 75 -5.50 -8.41 -12.25
C THR A 75 -5.18 -8.40 -10.76
N LEU A 76 -4.48 -9.42 -10.28
CA LEU A 76 -3.99 -9.44 -8.89
C LEU A 76 -3.07 -8.24 -8.57
N ALA A 77 -2.21 -7.83 -9.50
CA ALA A 77 -1.32 -6.68 -9.30
C ALA A 77 -2.12 -5.39 -9.04
N HIS A 78 -3.19 -5.20 -9.81
CA HIS A 78 -4.12 -4.08 -9.66
C HIS A 78 -4.89 -4.12 -8.33
N ALA A 79 -5.26 -5.32 -7.85
CA ALA A 79 -5.89 -5.49 -6.54
C ALA A 79 -4.90 -5.17 -5.40
N ILE A 80 -3.64 -5.61 -5.51
CA ILE A 80 -2.59 -5.30 -4.52
C ILE A 80 -2.32 -3.79 -4.45
N GLU A 81 -2.21 -3.12 -5.60
CA GLU A 81 -2.02 -1.66 -5.66
C GLU A 81 -3.11 -0.95 -4.85
N ARG A 82 -4.38 -1.27 -5.11
CA ARG A 82 -5.55 -0.71 -4.40
C ARG A 82 -5.56 -1.06 -2.92
N ALA A 83 -5.14 -2.27 -2.57
CA ALA A 83 -5.11 -2.73 -1.18
C ALA A 83 -4.00 -2.10 -0.34
N THR A 84 -2.97 -1.50 -0.95
CA THR A 84 -1.81 -0.94 -0.26
C THR A 84 -2.22 0.01 0.88
N GLY A 85 -3.25 0.83 0.66
CA GLY A 85 -3.77 1.74 1.67
C GLY A 85 -4.28 1.03 2.92
N ALA A 86 -5.17 0.07 2.73
CA ALA A 86 -5.73 -0.74 3.81
C ALA A 86 -4.66 -1.58 4.52
N VAL A 87 -3.69 -2.12 3.79
CA VAL A 87 -2.54 -2.86 4.34
C VAL A 87 -1.74 -1.97 5.29
N VAL A 88 -1.43 -0.73 4.87
CA VAL A 88 -0.71 0.25 5.69
C VAL A 88 -1.50 0.60 6.95
N SER A 89 -2.80 0.86 6.82
CA SER A 89 -3.69 1.17 7.94
C SER A 89 -3.80 0.02 8.94
N ALA A 90 -3.94 -1.22 8.45
CA ALA A 90 -4.02 -2.43 9.27
C ALA A 90 -2.73 -2.68 10.06
N ALA A 91 -1.58 -2.27 9.53
CA ALA A 91 -0.29 -2.32 10.22
C ALA A 91 -0.08 -1.16 11.22
N GLY A 92 -1.08 -0.29 11.42
CA GLY A 92 -1.02 0.84 12.36
C GLY A 92 -0.26 2.07 11.83
N PHE A 93 -0.06 2.16 10.51
CA PHE A 93 0.57 3.30 9.85
C PHE A 93 -0.47 4.17 9.14
N THR A 94 -0.06 5.37 8.74
CA THR A 94 -0.90 6.30 7.97
C THR A 94 -0.46 6.39 6.52
N VAL A 95 -1.43 6.62 5.64
CA VAL A 95 -1.20 7.02 4.25
C VAL A 95 -1.21 8.54 4.18
N ALA A 96 -0.30 9.12 3.41
CA ALA A 96 -0.17 10.54 3.19
C ALA A 96 0.49 10.80 1.84
N ASP A 97 0.32 11.99 1.29
CA ASP A 97 1.09 12.49 0.15
C ASP A 97 2.10 13.58 0.54
N THR A 98 2.91 14.04 -0.41
CA THR A 98 3.97 15.02 -0.13
C THR A 98 3.44 16.37 0.34
N SER A 99 2.21 16.77 -0.01
CA SER A 99 1.62 18.03 0.44
C SER A 99 1.26 18.03 1.93
N GLU A 100 1.03 16.84 2.50
CA GLU A 100 0.75 16.65 3.93
C GLU A 100 2.03 16.56 4.78
N VAL A 101 3.18 16.40 4.13
CA VAL A 101 4.50 16.24 4.78
C VAL A 101 5.38 17.49 4.63
N GLU A 102 5.01 18.44 3.76
CA GLU A 102 5.70 19.73 3.66
C GLU A 102 5.64 20.50 4.99
N GLY A 103 6.82 20.80 5.55
CA GLY A 103 6.95 21.54 6.81
C GLY A 103 7.00 20.68 8.08
N ALA A 104 6.96 19.34 7.99
CA ALA A 104 7.22 18.49 9.15
C ALA A 104 8.67 18.71 9.63
N PRO A 105 8.90 19.13 10.90
CA PRO A 105 10.26 19.25 11.41
C PRO A 105 10.95 17.89 11.28
N PRO A 106 12.26 17.83 10.95
CA PRO A 106 12.99 16.58 10.98
C PRO A 106 12.72 15.95 12.34
N ARG A 107 12.05 14.80 12.33
CA ARG A 107 11.71 14.09 13.56
C ARG A 107 13.03 13.89 14.27
N ALA A 108 13.20 14.52 15.45
CA ALA A 108 14.47 14.49 16.17
C ALA A 108 14.94 13.04 16.21
N SER A 109 16.12 12.76 15.64
CA SER A 109 16.66 11.41 15.58
C SER A 109 16.93 10.97 17.00
N SER A 110 15.95 10.32 17.63
CA SER A 110 16.17 9.63 18.88
C SER A 110 17.02 8.42 18.56
N SER A 111 18.30 8.53 18.93
CA SER A 111 19.39 7.56 18.83
C SER A 111 20.27 7.63 17.58
N GLU A 112 21.57 7.73 17.89
CA GLU A 112 22.74 7.27 17.13
C GLU A 112 22.38 6.34 15.96
N TYR A 113 22.76 6.73 14.73
CA TYR A 113 22.63 5.87 13.55
C TYR A 113 23.40 4.57 13.80
N ALA A 114 22.68 3.46 14.00
CA ALA A 114 23.25 2.18 14.45
C ALA A 114 24.38 1.64 13.53
N TYR A 115 24.46 2.12 12.30
CA TYR A 115 25.47 1.73 11.30
C TYR A 115 26.60 2.76 11.12
N ALA A 116 26.63 3.87 11.88
CA ALA A 116 27.69 4.87 11.81
C ALA A 116 28.95 4.46 12.59
N ARG A 117 28.87 3.43 13.43
CA ARG A 117 30.04 2.85 14.11
C ARG A 117 30.69 1.82 13.19
N GLY A 118 31.63 2.29 12.38
CA GLY A 118 32.56 1.45 11.63
C GLY A 118 33.38 0.57 12.57
N ARG A 119 33.76 -0.63 12.08
CA ARG A 119 34.73 -1.52 12.74
C ARG A 119 36.10 -0.87 12.84
#